data_AF-A0A1I4UNP5-F1
#
_entry.id   AF-A0A1I4UNP5-F1
#
_cell.length_a   1.000
_cell.length_b   1.000
_cell.length_c   1.000
_cell.angle_alpha   90.00
_cell.angle_beta   90.00
_cell.angle_gamma   90.00
#
_symmetry.space_group_name_H-M   'P 1'
#
loop_
_entity.id
_entity.type
_entity.pdbx_description
1 polymer ?
#
loop_
_entity_poly.entity_id
_entity_poly.type
_entity_poly.pdbx_seq_one_letter_code
_entity_poly.pdbx_strand_id
1 'polypeptide(L)' 'MANKIVCFCFGYGEEEIAEDVRKNGGRSVILEQIAASKRAGSCKCRDVHPEGR' A
#
# COMPACT_ATOMS: atom_id res chain seq x y z
N MET A 1 16.37 -10.78 3.07
CA MET A 1 14.93 -10.61 3.38
C MET A 1 14.45 -9.36 2.67
N ALA A 2 13.98 -9.47 1.43
CA ALA A 2 13.48 -8.32 0.69
C ALA A 2 12.01 -8.14 1.07
N ASN A 3 11.72 -7.31 2.07
CA ASN A 3 10.34 -6.91 2.35
C ASN A 3 9.87 -6.10 1.13
N LYS A 4 8.97 -6.69 0.35
CA LYS A 4 8.53 -6.13 -0.92
C LYS A 4 7.59 -4.97 -0.60
N ILE A 5 8.06 -3.75 -0.80
CA ILE A 5 7.22 -2.56 -0.68
C ILE A 5 6.12 -2.65 -1.74
N VAL A 6 4.88 -2.65 -1.29
CA VAL A 6 3.68 -2.71 -2.13
C VAL A 6 3.23 -1.30 -2.48
N CYS A 7 3.31 -0.36 -1.53
CA CYS A 7 2.95 1.03 -1.78
C CYS A 7 4.08 1.99 -1.40
N PHE A 8 4.79 2.51 -2.39
CA PHE A 8 5.85 3.50 -2.19
C PHE A 8 5.33 4.88 -1.75
N CYS A 9 4.06 5.22 -2.03
CA CYS A 9 3.46 6.48 -1.56
C CYS A 9 3.38 6.54 -0.02
N PHE A 10 3.15 5.38 0.62
CA PHE A 10 2.89 5.30 2.06
C PHE A 10 3.90 4.41 2.81
N GLY A 11 4.78 3.72 2.10
CA GLY A 11 5.81 2.84 2.66
C GLY A 11 5.31 1.45 3.07
N TYR A 12 4.08 1.06 2.74
CA TYR A 12 3.52 -0.23 3.17
C TYR A 12 4.18 -1.42 2.47
N GLY A 13 4.71 -2.35 3.27
CA GLY A 13 5.20 -3.64 2.83
C GLY A 13 4.10 -4.71 2.69
N GLU A 14 4.43 -5.79 2.00
CA GLU A 14 3.55 -6.97 1.87
C GLU A 14 3.21 -7.58 3.23
N GLU A 15 4.19 -7.64 4.14
CA GLU A 15 4.01 -8.20 5.48
C GLU A 15 3.04 -7.40 6.34
N GLU A 16 3.13 -6.06 6.29
CA GLU A 16 2.22 -5.16 7.00
C GLU A 16 0.78 -5.30 6.48
N ILE A 17 0.61 -5.36 5.16
CA ILE A 17 -0.71 -5.57 4.55
C ILE A 17 -1.26 -6.94 4.95
N ALA A 18 -0.44 -7.99 4.91
CA ALA A 18 -0.87 -9.33 5.30
C ALA A 18 -1.25 -9.42 6.79
N GLU A 19 -0.50 -8.76 7.67
CA GLU A 19 -0.83 -8.68 9.08
C GLU A 19 -2.12 -7.89 9.32
N ASP A 20 -2.31 -6.77 8.62
CA ASP A 20 -3.52 -5.97 8.68
C ASP A 20 -4.76 -6.76 8.23
N VAL A 21 -4.67 -7.55 7.14
CA VAL A 21 -5.73 -8.49 6.73
C VAL A 21 -6.08 -9.45 7.85
N ARG A 22 -5.08 -10.06 8.50
CA ARG A 22 -5.30 -11.03 9.59
C ARG A 22 -5.95 -10.36 10.80
N LYS A 23 -5.49 -9.17 11.19
CA LYS A 23 -5.99 -8.41 12.34
C LYS A 23 -7.44 -7.96 12.16
N ASN A 24 -7.82 -7.62 10.93
CA ASN A 24 -9.14 -7.09 10.60
C ASN A 24 -10.09 -8.15 10.03
N GLY A 25 -9.83 -9.45 10.28
CA GLY A 25 -10.76 -10.53 9.93
C GLY A 25 -10.96 -10.74 8.43
N GLY A 26 -9.92 -10.50 7.61
CA GLY A 26 -9.93 -10.73 6.16
C GLY A 26 -10.04 -9.46 5.31
N ARG A 27 -10.18 -8.28 5.92
CA ARG A 27 -10.19 -6.98 5.23
C ARG A 27 -8.89 -6.24 5.52
N SER A 28 -8.32 -5.51 4.57
CA SER A 28 -7.18 -4.64 4.87
C SER A 28 -7.57 -3.17 4.79
N VAL A 29 -7.52 -2.49 5.93
CA VAL A 29 -7.73 -1.03 6.01
C VAL A 29 -6.59 -0.31 5.28
N ILE A 30 -5.38 -0.87 5.30
CA ILE A 30 -4.24 -0.36 4.54
C ILE A 30 -4.55 -0.37 3.03
N LEU A 31 -5.02 -1.49 2.48
CA LEU A 31 -5.40 -1.58 1.06
C LEU A 31 -6.51 -0.60 0.70
N GLU A 32 -7.49 -0.41 1.59
CA GLU A 32 -8.57 0.54 1.38
C GLU A 32 -8.09 1.98 1.36
N GLN A 33 -7.19 2.35 2.28
CA GLN A 33 -6.57 3.67 2.31
C GLN A 33 -5.76 3.92 1.05
N ILE A 34 -4.96 2.94 0.60
CA ILE A 34 -4.20 3.03 -0.66
C ILE A 34 -5.16 3.25 -1.83
N ALA A 35 -6.22 2.43 -1.94
CA ALA A 35 -7.20 2.53 -3.01
C ALA A 35 -7.94 3.88 -3.00
N ALA A 36 -8.34 4.37 -1.82
CA ALA A 36 -8.98 5.67 -1.66
C ALA A 36 -8.06 6.82 -2.06
N SER A 37 -6.80 6.80 -1.62
CA SER A 37 -5.80 7.81 -2.01
C SER A 37 -5.53 7.79 -3.52
N LYS A 38 -5.44 6.61 -4.12
CA LYS A 38 -5.26 6.47 -5.57
C LYS A 38 -6.44 7.07 -6.33
N ARG A 39 -7.68 6.82 -5.87
CA ARG A 39 -8.90 7.40 -6.46
C ARG A 39 -8.99 8.91 -6.26
N ALA A 40 -8.53 9.43 -5.13
CA ALA A 40 -8.49 10.85 -4.84
C ALA A 40 -7.38 11.60 -5.61
N GLY A 41 -6.47 10.88 -6.30
CA GLY A 41 -5.34 11.47 -7.00
C GLY A 41 -4.22 11.97 -6.07
N SER A 42 -4.25 11.62 -4.79
CA SER A 42 -3.25 12.04 -3.80
C SER A 42 -2.00 11.16 -3.77
N CYS A 43 -1.99 10.03 -4.48
CA CYS A 43 -0.81 9.18 -4.58
C CYS A 43 0.17 9.71 -5.63
N LYS A 44 1.44 9.86 -5.24
CA LYS A 44 2.53 10.31 -6.10
C LYS A 44 3.26 9.14 -6.76
N CYS A 45 2.55 8.09 -7.21
CA CYS A 45 3.17 6.89 -7.78
C CYS A 45 4.22 7.20 -8.86
N ARG A 46 3.95 8.20 -9.71
CA ARG A 46 4.88 8.62 -10.77
C ARG A 46 6.22 9.15 -10.24
N ASP A 47 6.23 9.73 -9.04
CA ASP A 47 7.42 10.36 -8.44
C ASP A 47 8.14 9.42 -7.47
N VAL A 48 7.40 8.60 -6.71
CA VAL A 48 7.98 7.78 -5.63
C VAL A 48 8.14 6.31 -5.98
N HIS A 49 7.41 5.79 -6.97
CA HIS A 49 7.55 4.39 -7.37
C HIS A 49 8.77 4.26 -8.30
N PRO A 50 9.70 3.31 -8.07
CA PRO A 50 10.88 3.14 -8.92
C PRO A 50 10.54 2.85 -10.39
N GLU A 51 9.37 2.25 -10.64
CA GLU A 51 8.83 2.01 -12.00
C GLU A 51 7.85 3.10 -12.48
N GLY A 52 7.55 4.11 -11.65
CA GLY A 52 6.69 5.25 -11.99
C GLY A 52 5.21 4.94 -12.24
N ARG A 53 4.69 3.79 -11.77
CA ARG A 53 3.32 3.30 -12.05
C ARG A 53 2.68 2.63 -10.85
#